data_AF-A0A660N5X7-F1
#
_entry.id   AF-A0A660N5X7-F1
#
_cell.length_a   1.000
_cell.length_b   1.000
_cell.length_c   1.000
_cell.angle_alpha   90.00
_cell.angle_beta   90.00
_cell.angle_gamma   90.00
#
_symmetry.space_group_name_H-M   'P 1'
#
loop_
_entity.id
_entity.type
_entity.pdbx_description
1 polymer ?
#
loop_
_entity_poly.entity_id
_entity_poly.type
_entity_poly.pdbx_seq_one_letter_code
_entity_poly.pdbx_strand_id
1 'polypeptide(L)'
;MLDIQLLRNDLAGVAARLATRGFALDTAAFEQLEHQRKTLQVQSEEAQAKVNTLSKQIGELMKQGKRDEAEAVKAEVAQVKALQEQLNQDLPCVQAALDDLLLRIPNLPHASVPVGKDETENVEVRKVGTPKTFDFAVKDHVDLGAVLGLDFEKAAELSGARFSLMKGKVARLH
;
A
#
# COMPACT_ATOMS: atom_id res chain seq x y z
N MET A 1 -6.20 -1.19 -0.13
CA MET A 1 -5.51 -0.06 -0.78
C MET A 1 -6.56 0.91 -1.26
N LEU A 2 -6.30 2.22 -1.23
CA LEU A 2 -7.22 3.20 -1.81
C LEU A 2 -7.31 2.99 -3.33
N ASP A 3 -8.44 3.38 -3.92
CA ASP A 3 -8.58 3.41 -5.37
C ASP A 3 -7.58 4.42 -5.94
N ILE A 4 -6.67 3.96 -6.80
CA ILE A 4 -5.67 4.80 -7.45
C ILE A 4 -6.31 5.88 -8.33
N GLN A 5 -7.50 5.64 -8.87
CA GLN A 5 -8.21 6.65 -9.67
C GLN A 5 -8.62 7.84 -8.80
N LEU A 6 -8.95 7.61 -7.53
CA LEU A 6 -9.25 8.70 -6.61
C LEU A 6 -8.03 9.61 -6.39
N LEU A 7 -6.85 9.01 -6.21
CA LEU A 7 -5.59 9.75 -6.06
C LEU A 7 -5.22 10.52 -7.34
N ARG A 8 -5.45 9.93 -8.51
CA ARG A 8 -5.18 10.58 -9.81
C ARG A 8 -6.14 11.74 -10.10
N ASN A 9 -7.38 11.65 -9.63
CA ASN A 9 -8.42 12.64 -9.92
C ASN A 9 -8.50 13.76 -8.86
N ASP A 10 -8.25 13.45 -7.59
CA ASP A 10 -8.35 14.39 -6.47
C ASP A 10 -7.28 14.11 -5.38
N LEU A 11 -6.02 14.30 -5.75
CA LEU A 11 -4.89 14.10 -4.84
C LEU A 11 -4.97 15.02 -3.61
N ALA A 12 -5.33 16.28 -3.82
CA ALA A 12 -5.42 17.28 -2.76
C ALA A 12 -6.52 16.96 -1.75
N GLY A 13 -7.71 16.55 -2.20
CA GLY A 13 -8.80 16.15 -1.33
C GLY A 13 -8.50 14.88 -0.55
N VAL A 14 -7.82 13.90 -1.17
CA VAL A 14 -7.33 12.71 -0.49
C VAL A 14 -6.32 13.08 0.60
N ALA A 15 -5.33 13.91 0.29
CA ALA A 15 -4.32 14.36 1.24
C ALA A 15 -4.94 15.10 2.43
N ALA A 16 -5.89 16.02 2.18
CA ALA A 16 -6.59 16.75 3.23
C ALA A 16 -7.37 15.82 4.17
N ARG A 17 -8.07 14.81 3.62
CA ARG A 17 -8.81 13.81 4.42
C ARG A 17 -7.90 12.85 5.18
N LEU A 18 -6.72 12.53 4.66
CA LEU A 18 -5.73 11.75 5.39
C LEU A 18 -5.09 12.55 6.53
N ALA A 19 -4.93 13.87 6.35
CA ALA A 19 -4.41 14.74 7.39
C ALA A 19 -5.34 14.78 8.62
N THR A 20 -6.65 14.59 8.48
CA THR A 20 -7.59 14.55 9.61
C THR A 20 -7.38 13.36 10.54
N ARG A 21 -6.61 12.35 10.12
CA ARG A 21 -6.20 11.19 10.94
C ARG A 21 -4.70 11.18 11.23
N GLY A 22 -4.03 12.33 11.08
CA GLY A 22 -2.61 12.51 11.35
C GLY A 22 -1.66 11.92 10.31
N PHE A 23 -2.16 11.52 9.13
CA PHE A 23 -1.32 10.99 8.06
C PHE A 23 -1.01 12.06 7.01
N ALA A 24 0.27 12.41 6.85
CA ALA A 24 0.74 13.29 5.78
C ALA A 24 1.06 12.47 4.53
N LEU A 25 0.24 12.59 3.49
CA LEU A 25 0.51 11.98 2.20
C LEU A 25 1.62 12.76 1.48
N ASP A 26 2.67 12.06 1.03
CA ASP A 26 3.68 12.63 0.16
C ASP A 26 3.13 12.75 -1.28
N THR A 27 2.42 13.85 -1.53
CA THR A 27 1.80 14.12 -2.82
C THR A 27 2.83 14.31 -3.93
N ALA A 28 3.99 14.89 -3.61
CA ALA A 28 5.06 15.12 -4.58
C ALA A 28 5.67 13.80 -5.05
N ALA A 29 5.94 12.86 -4.14
CA ALA A 29 6.42 11.53 -4.50
C ALA A 29 5.41 10.77 -5.37
N PHE A 30 4.11 10.84 -5.04
CA PHE A 30 3.07 10.22 -5.84
C PHE A 30 3.00 10.81 -7.26
N GLU A 31 3.00 12.15 -7.39
CA GLU A 31 2.99 12.84 -8.68
C GLU A 31 4.21 12.50 -9.53
N GLN A 32 5.41 12.47 -8.92
CA GLN A 32 6.64 12.10 -9.59
C GLN A 32 6.58 10.68 -10.13
N LEU A 33 6.17 9.71 -9.31
CA LEU A 33 6.07 8.30 -9.71
C LEU A 33 5.00 8.09 -10.79
N GLU A 34 3.82 8.71 -10.65
CA GLU A 34 2.77 8.60 -11.66
C GLU A 34 3.17 9.26 -12.98
N HIS A 35 3.86 10.41 -12.94
CA HIS A 35 4.39 11.05 -14.14
C HIS A 35 5.42 10.15 -14.83
N GLN A 36 6.41 9.63 -14.08
CA GLN A 36 7.42 8.71 -14.61
C GLN A 36 6.77 7.47 -15.21
N ARG A 37 5.81 6.84 -14.51
CA ARG A 37 5.06 5.68 -15.00
C ARG A 37 4.36 6.00 -16.32
N LYS A 38 3.67 7.14 -16.41
CA LYS A 38 2.97 7.56 -17.62
C LYS A 38 3.95 7.81 -18.79
N THR A 39 5.07 8.48 -18.53
CA THR A 39 6.11 8.71 -19.56
C THR A 39 6.68 7.38 -20.08
N LEU A 40 7.08 6.48 -19.19
CA LEU A 40 7.63 5.18 -19.58
C LEU A 40 6.61 4.31 -20.31
N GLN A 41 5.34 4.37 -19.90
CA GLN A 41 4.25 3.67 -20.58
C GLN A 41 4.08 4.16 -22.02
N VAL A 42 4.01 5.48 -22.23
CA VAL A 42 3.89 6.07 -23.58
C VAL A 42 5.10 5.72 -24.43
N GLN A 43 6.31 5.84 -23.89
CA GLN A 43 7.54 5.47 -24.61
C GLN A 43 7.56 3.98 -25.00
N SER A 44 7.06 3.10 -24.13
CA SER A 44 6.96 1.66 -24.41
C SER A 44 5.99 1.38 -25.56
N GLU A 45 4.81 2.02 -25.54
CA GLU A 45 3.81 1.92 -26.60
C GLU A 45 4.32 2.47 -27.94
N GLU A 46 4.99 3.63 -27.92
CA GLU A 46 5.60 4.25 -29.10
C GLU A 46 6.72 3.39 -29.67
N ALA A 47 7.61 2.85 -28.82
CA ALA A 47 8.68 1.95 -29.25
C ALA A 47 8.10 0.68 -29.89
N GLN A 48 7.05 0.10 -29.30
CA GLN A 48 6.37 -1.07 -29.86
C GLN A 48 5.70 -0.77 -31.21
N ALA A 49 5.05 0.38 -31.34
CA ALA A 49 4.45 0.83 -32.60
C ALA A 49 5.53 1.07 -33.67
N LYS A 50 6.68 1.62 -33.28
CA LYS A 50 7.81 1.87 -34.17
C LYS A 50 8.42 0.55 -34.66
N VAL A 51 8.65 -0.43 -33.79
CA VAL A 51 9.12 -1.78 -34.19
C VAL A 51 8.16 -2.43 -35.19
N ASN A 52 6.84 -2.37 -34.93
CA ASN A 52 5.85 -2.95 -35.83
C ASN A 52 5.86 -2.28 -37.22
N THR A 53 6.00 -0.95 -37.26
CA THR A 53 6.06 -0.18 -38.51
C THR A 53 7.32 -0.51 -39.31
N LEU A 54 8.48 -0.44 -38.67
CA LEU A 54 9.77 -0.74 -39.30
C LEU A 54 9.83 -2.20 -39.77
N SER A 55 9.26 -3.15 -39.02
CA SER A 55 9.21 -4.56 -39.42
C SER A 55 8.40 -4.77 -40.71
N LYS A 56 7.30 -4.04 -40.89
CA LYS A 56 6.52 -4.06 -42.15
C LYS A 56 7.33 -3.46 -43.30
N GLN A 57 7.98 -2.32 -43.08
CA GLN A 57 8.81 -1.64 -44.07
C GLN A 57 9.97 -2.53 -44.55
N ILE A 58 10.63 -3.28 -43.65
CA ILE A 58 11.65 -4.26 -44.03
C ILE A 58 11.06 -5.31 -44.97
N GLY A 59 9.89 -5.86 -44.65
CA GLY A 59 9.21 -6.84 -45.50
C GLY A 59 8.87 -6.30 -46.89
N GLU A 60 8.47 -5.03 -46.99
CA GLU A 60 8.19 -4.36 -48.27
C GLU A 60 9.46 -4.10 -49.09
N LEU A 61 10.51 -3.57 -48.47
CA LEU A 61 11.80 -3.31 -49.14
C LEU A 61 12.45 -4.60 -49.66
N MET A 62 12.36 -5.69 -48.88
CA MET A 62 12.84 -7.00 -49.30
C MET A 62 12.06 -7.55 -50.50
N LYS A 63 10.73 -7.33 -50.56
CA LYS A 63 9.92 -7.70 -51.74
C LYS A 63 10.29 -6.87 -52.97
N GLN A 64 10.68 -5.62 -52.79
CA GLN A 64 11.12 -4.71 -53.86
C GLN A 64 12.58 -4.94 -54.30
N GLY A 65 13.31 -5.87 -53.68
CA GLY A 65 14.71 -6.16 -53.99
C GLY A 65 15.72 -5.14 -53.46
N LYS A 66 15.28 -4.16 -52.65
CA LYS A 66 16.09 -3.08 -52.10
C LYS A 66 16.81 -3.50 -50.80
N ARG A 67 17.79 -4.39 -50.94
CA ARG A 67 18.47 -5.02 -49.79
C ARG A 67 19.24 -4.04 -48.91
N ASP A 68 19.94 -3.08 -49.50
CA ASP A 68 20.75 -2.12 -48.74
C ASP A 68 19.88 -1.17 -47.89
N GLU A 69 18.74 -0.72 -48.44
CA GLU A 69 17.74 0.05 -47.69
C GLU A 69 17.12 -0.78 -46.55
N ALA A 70 16.87 -2.09 -46.78
CA ALA A 70 16.33 -2.97 -45.76
C ALA A 70 17.31 -3.23 -44.59
N GLU A 71 18.61 -3.32 -44.86
CA GLU A 71 19.64 -3.45 -43.80
C GLU A 71 19.74 -2.18 -42.95
N ALA A 72 19.61 -0.99 -43.54
CA ALA A 72 19.55 0.26 -42.79
C ALA A 72 18.35 0.31 -41.83
N VAL A 73 17.17 -0.12 -42.28
CA VAL A 73 15.96 -0.20 -41.43
C VAL A 73 16.10 -1.27 -40.34
N LYS A 74 16.79 -2.40 -40.60
CA LYS A 74 17.09 -3.40 -39.56
C LYS A 74 17.98 -2.85 -38.45
N ALA A 75 18.97 -2.00 -38.79
CA ALA A 75 19.80 -1.35 -37.79
C ALA A 75 18.97 -0.41 -36.89
N GLU A 76 18.00 0.32 -37.45
CA GLU A 76 17.06 1.13 -36.67
C GLU A 76 16.19 0.27 -35.74
N VAL A 77 15.68 -0.88 -36.21
CA VAL A 77 14.93 -1.82 -35.37
C VAL A 77 15.77 -2.31 -34.19
N ALA A 78 17.06 -2.58 -34.39
CA ALA A 78 17.94 -3.00 -33.31
C ALA A 78 18.08 -1.92 -32.22
N GLN A 79 18.19 -0.64 -32.61
CA GLN A 79 18.22 0.48 -31.66
C GLN A 79 16.92 0.59 -30.87
N VAL A 80 15.76 0.49 -31.54
CA VAL A 80 14.46 0.56 -30.86
C VAL A 80 14.26 -0.62 -29.92
N LYS A 81 14.73 -1.83 -30.28
CA LYS A 81 14.69 -3.00 -29.39
C LYS A 81 15.55 -2.84 -28.14
N ALA A 82 16.72 -2.21 -28.24
CA ALA A 82 17.54 -1.89 -27.07
C ALA A 82 16.81 -0.93 -26.12
N LEU A 83 16.11 0.08 -26.67
CA LEU A 83 15.26 0.97 -25.89
C LEU A 83 14.09 0.21 -25.23
N GLN A 84 13.44 -0.72 -25.96
CA GLN A 84 12.37 -1.54 -25.39
C GLN A 84 12.85 -2.39 -24.20
N GLU A 85 14.04 -2.97 -24.29
CA GLU A 85 14.62 -3.75 -23.20
C GLU A 85 14.79 -2.90 -21.95
N GLN A 86 15.30 -1.66 -22.10
CA GLN A 86 15.43 -0.72 -21.00
C GLN A 86 14.07 -0.35 -20.40
N LEU A 87 13.09 0.00 -21.24
CA LEU A 87 11.73 0.35 -20.79
C LEU A 87 11.02 -0.79 -20.06
N ASN A 88 11.26 -2.03 -20.49
CA ASN A 88 10.73 -3.24 -19.86
C ASN A 88 11.34 -3.52 -18.48
N GLN A 89 12.50 -2.92 -18.16
CA GLN A 89 13.10 -2.98 -16.83
C GLN A 89 12.64 -1.81 -15.96
N ASP A 90 12.62 -0.60 -16.51
CA ASP A 90 12.32 0.63 -15.76
C ASP A 90 10.85 0.73 -15.34
N LEU A 91 9.92 0.36 -16.24
CA LEU A 91 8.49 0.50 -15.98
C LEU A 91 8.02 -0.38 -14.79
N PRO A 92 8.40 -1.67 -14.69
CA PRO A 92 8.11 -2.46 -13.50
C PRO A 92 8.72 -1.91 -12.21
N CYS A 93 9.92 -1.33 -12.26
CA CYS A 93 10.54 -0.72 -11.08
C CYS A 93 9.75 0.49 -10.57
N VAL A 94 9.32 1.37 -11.46
CA VAL A 94 8.47 2.52 -11.10
C VAL A 94 7.10 2.05 -10.61
N GLN A 95 6.51 1.03 -11.24
CA GLN A 95 5.24 0.45 -10.79
C GLN A 95 5.35 -0.14 -9.38
N ALA A 96 6.42 -0.88 -9.08
CA ALA A 96 6.66 -1.43 -7.76
C ALA A 96 6.85 -0.35 -6.69
N ALA A 97 7.55 0.74 -7.02
CA ALA A 97 7.69 1.88 -6.11
C ALA A 97 6.35 2.59 -5.86
N LEU A 98 5.52 2.73 -6.89
CA LEU A 98 4.18 3.28 -6.76
C LEU A 98 3.29 2.37 -5.89
N ASP A 99 3.35 1.05 -6.10
CA ASP A 99 2.59 0.08 -5.32
C ASP A 99 3.01 0.06 -3.84
N ASP A 100 4.31 0.12 -3.53
CA ASP A 100 4.81 0.22 -2.16
C ASP A 100 4.32 1.50 -1.46
N LEU A 101 4.34 2.63 -2.17
CA LEU A 101 3.79 3.89 -1.68
C LEU A 101 2.30 3.73 -1.35
N LEU A 102 1.51 3.19 -2.29
CA LEU A 102 0.07 3.00 -2.12
C LEU A 102 -0.30 2.05 -0.97
N LEU A 103 0.51 1.01 -0.73
CA LEU A 103 0.30 0.06 0.37
C LEU A 103 0.48 0.68 1.76
N ARG A 104 1.26 1.76 1.86
CA ARG A 104 1.49 2.48 3.12
C ARG A 104 0.39 3.50 3.44
N ILE A 105 -0.47 3.83 2.47
CA ILE A 105 -1.54 4.81 2.68
C ILE A 105 -2.69 4.17 3.48
N PRO A 106 -3.07 4.72 4.65
CA PRO A 106 -4.18 4.21 5.42
C PRO A 106 -5.52 4.53 4.75
N ASN A 107 -6.61 3.90 5.21
CA ASN A 107 -7.92 4.16 4.64
C ASN A 107 -8.42 5.60 4.93
N LEU A 108 -9.26 6.13 4.05
CA LEU A 108 -9.89 7.44 4.23
C LEU A 108 -10.94 7.38 5.34
N PRO A 109 -10.91 8.31 6.32
CA PRO A 109 -11.99 8.44 7.30
C PRO A 109 -13.32 8.72 6.60
N HIS A 110 -14.39 8.06 7.02
CA HIS A 110 -15.73 8.35 6.52
C HIS A 110 -16.16 9.76 6.97
N ALA A 111 -17.02 10.44 6.19
CA ALA A 111 -17.43 11.81 6.46
C ALA A 111 -18.15 12.01 7.82
N SER A 112 -18.71 10.93 8.37
CA SER A 112 -19.35 10.95 9.69
C SER A 112 -18.39 10.74 10.87
N VAL A 113 -17.11 10.46 10.61
CA VAL A 113 -16.12 10.25 11.67
C VAL A 113 -15.70 11.62 12.22
N PRO A 114 -15.84 11.88 13.53
CA PRO A 114 -15.36 13.12 14.12
C PRO A 114 -13.85 13.28 13.87
N VAL A 115 -13.44 14.49 13.49
CA VAL A 115 -12.02 14.81 13.37
C VAL A 115 -11.44 14.93 14.77
N GLY A 116 -10.34 14.22 15.03
CA GLY A 116 -9.60 14.38 16.26
C GLY A 116 -8.17 13.89 16.20
N LYS A 117 -7.34 14.41 17.10
CA LYS A 117 -5.89 14.17 17.12
C LYS A 117 -5.51 12.83 17.75
N ASP A 118 -6.16 12.47 18.84
CA ASP A 118 -5.84 11.31 19.68
C ASP A 118 -7.09 10.79 20.42
N GLU A 119 -6.91 9.81 21.30
CA GLU A 119 -8.01 9.15 22.00
C GLU A 119 -8.80 10.07 22.94
N THR A 120 -8.26 11.24 23.31
CA THR A 120 -8.91 12.19 24.22
C THR A 120 -10.07 12.95 23.56
N GLU A 121 -10.09 12.97 22.22
CA GLU A 121 -11.13 13.63 21.41
C GLU A 121 -12.21 12.65 20.91
N ASN A 122 -12.16 11.40 21.39
CA ASN A 122 -13.21 10.41 21.11
C ASN A 122 -14.54 10.83 21.74
N VAL A 123 -15.62 10.67 20.97
CA VAL A 123 -16.98 11.02 21.42
C VAL A 123 -17.69 9.77 21.95
N GLU A 124 -18.14 9.81 23.21
CA GLU A 124 -19.00 8.76 23.77
C GLU A 124 -20.39 8.83 23.10
N VAL A 125 -20.73 7.81 22.31
CA VAL A 125 -22.02 7.74 21.60
C VAL A 125 -23.15 7.27 22.53
N ARG A 126 -22.85 6.31 23.40
CA ARG A 126 -23.81 5.78 24.37
C ARG A 126 -23.11 5.13 25.54
N LYS A 127 -23.76 5.17 26.70
CA LYS A 127 -23.42 4.41 27.90
C LYS A 127 -24.55 3.46 28.25
N VAL A 128 -24.23 2.20 28.49
CA VAL A 128 -25.21 1.16 28.81
C VAL A 128 -24.88 0.56 30.17
N GLY A 129 -25.84 0.62 31.09
CA GLY A 129 -25.67 0.19 32.48
C GLY A 129 -24.93 1.23 33.35
N THR A 130 -24.74 0.88 34.62
CA THR A 130 -24.07 1.72 35.61
C THR A 130 -22.88 0.95 36.18
N PRO A 131 -21.65 1.52 36.16
CA PRO A 131 -20.51 0.91 36.82
C PRO A 131 -20.81 0.60 38.29
N LYS A 132 -20.50 -0.63 38.72
CA LYS A 132 -20.80 -1.10 40.08
C LYS A 132 -19.98 -0.32 41.11
N THR A 133 -20.63 0.13 42.16
CA THR A 133 -19.98 0.64 43.37
C THR A 133 -19.64 -0.51 44.30
N PHE A 134 -18.41 -0.50 44.83
CA PHE A 134 -17.92 -1.47 45.79
C PHE A 134 -17.67 -0.78 47.14
N ASP A 135 -17.95 -1.51 48.22
CA ASP A 135 -17.72 -1.11 49.62
C ASP A 135 -16.37 -1.63 50.14
N PHE A 136 -15.53 -2.14 49.24
CA PHE A 136 -14.19 -2.65 49.52
C PHE A 136 -13.18 -2.19 48.46
N ALA A 137 -11.89 -2.34 48.77
CA ALA A 137 -10.81 -2.04 47.82
C ALA A 137 -10.84 -3.01 46.63
N VAL A 138 -11.10 -2.47 45.44
CA VAL A 138 -11.20 -3.26 44.20
C VAL A 138 -9.82 -3.77 43.81
N LYS A 139 -9.71 -5.08 43.61
CA LYS A 139 -8.54 -5.74 43.02
C LYS A 139 -8.72 -5.83 41.50
N ASP A 140 -7.63 -5.71 40.76
CA ASP A 140 -7.66 -5.91 39.32
C ASP A 140 -7.73 -7.40 38.95
N HIS A 141 -7.80 -7.68 37.65
CA HIS A 141 -7.88 -9.04 37.14
C HIS A 141 -6.57 -9.84 37.31
N VAL A 142 -5.43 -9.18 37.50
CA VAL A 142 -4.13 -9.84 37.71
C VAL A 142 -4.07 -10.37 39.14
N ASP A 143 -4.37 -9.52 40.13
CA ASP A 143 -4.40 -9.91 41.54
C ASP A 143 -5.47 -10.96 41.84
N LEU A 144 -6.66 -10.81 41.25
CA LEU A 144 -7.72 -11.81 41.36
C LEU A 144 -7.35 -13.09 40.62
N GLY A 145 -6.78 -12.98 39.43
CA GLY A 145 -6.39 -14.10 38.61
C GLY A 145 -5.31 -14.95 39.27
N ALA A 146 -4.32 -14.33 39.91
CA ALA A 146 -3.19 -15.02 40.54
C ALA A 146 -3.62 -16.10 41.54
N VAL A 147 -4.65 -15.83 42.35
CA VAL A 147 -5.18 -16.81 43.31
C VAL A 147 -6.18 -17.81 42.70
N LEU A 148 -6.71 -17.51 41.50
CA LEU A 148 -7.74 -18.33 40.83
C LEU A 148 -7.19 -19.19 39.68
N GLY A 149 -5.93 -19.00 39.29
CA GLY A 149 -5.24 -19.81 38.28
C GLY A 149 -4.75 -19.07 37.03
N LEU A 150 -4.67 -17.73 37.05
CA LEU A 150 -3.99 -16.93 36.02
C LEU A 150 -2.51 -16.75 36.40
N ASP A 151 -1.62 -17.26 35.56
CA ASP A 151 -0.19 -17.41 35.87
C ASP A 151 0.65 -16.73 34.78
N PHE A 152 1.11 -15.52 35.05
CA PHE A 152 1.96 -14.75 34.14
C PHE A 152 3.44 -15.15 34.25
N GLU A 153 3.90 -15.58 35.42
CA GLU A 153 5.29 -16.00 35.63
C GLU A 153 5.59 -17.26 34.83
N LYS A 154 4.72 -18.28 34.92
CA LYS A 154 4.91 -19.51 34.14
C LYS A 154 4.77 -19.26 32.64
N ALA A 155 3.89 -18.35 32.24
CA ALA A 155 3.77 -17.97 30.84
C ALA A 155 5.04 -17.26 30.33
N ALA A 156 5.64 -16.41 31.16
CA ALA A 156 6.90 -15.76 30.86
C ALA A 156 8.06 -16.75 30.74
N GLU A 157 8.11 -17.78 31.60
CA GLU A 157 9.09 -18.87 31.50
C GLU A 157 8.94 -19.65 30.19
N LEU A 158 7.70 -19.92 29.76
CA LEU A 158 7.41 -20.74 28.59
C LEU A 158 7.54 -19.99 27.26
N SER A 159 7.16 -18.70 27.23
CA SER A 159 6.94 -17.95 25.98
C SER A 159 7.43 -16.50 26.03
N GLY A 160 7.85 -16.01 27.20
CA GLY A 160 8.30 -14.63 27.38
C GLY A 160 7.18 -13.64 27.74
N ALA A 161 7.51 -12.34 27.72
CA ALA A 161 6.60 -11.28 28.15
C ALA A 161 5.32 -11.22 27.30
N ARG A 162 4.23 -10.70 27.90
CA ARG A 162 2.88 -10.56 27.29
C ARG A 162 2.17 -11.89 26.97
N PHE A 163 2.61 -13.00 27.56
CA PHE A 163 1.84 -14.25 27.60
C PHE A 163 1.20 -14.43 28.98
N SER A 164 0.10 -15.20 29.02
CA SER A 164 -0.57 -15.60 30.25
C SER A 164 -0.95 -17.08 30.18
N LEU A 165 -0.77 -17.81 31.27
CA LEU A 165 -1.19 -19.21 31.37
C LEU A 165 -2.41 -19.28 32.28
N MET A 166 -3.53 -19.74 31.75
CA MET A 166 -4.76 -19.92 32.53
C MET A 166 -4.91 -21.39 32.94
N LYS A 167 -5.27 -21.62 34.20
CA LYS A 167 -5.48 -22.95 34.79
C LYS A 167 -6.86 -23.02 35.45
N GLY A 168 -7.39 -24.24 35.58
CA GLY A 168 -8.58 -24.52 36.38
C GLY A 168 -9.84 -23.75 35.95
N LYS A 169 -10.53 -23.13 36.92
CA LYS A 169 -11.82 -22.46 36.67
C LYS A 169 -11.69 -21.20 35.83
N VAL A 170 -10.57 -20.46 35.94
CA VAL A 170 -10.31 -19.28 35.10
C VAL A 170 -10.20 -19.68 33.63
N ALA A 171 -9.47 -20.76 33.34
CA ALA A 171 -9.36 -21.29 31.98
C ALA A 171 -10.71 -21.77 31.40
N ARG A 172 -11.60 -22.30 32.25
CA ARG A 172 -12.94 -22.74 31.81
C ARG A 172 -13.90 -21.57 31.54
N LEU A 173 -13.70 -20.43 32.21
CA LEU A 173 -14.55 -19.25 32.05
C LEU A 173 -14.21 -18.46 30.77
N HIS A 174 -12.93 -18.42 30.39
CA HIS A 174 -12.43 -17.76 29.19
C HIS A 174 -12.94 -18.44 27.91
#